data_AF-A0A954R341-F1
#
_entry.id   AF-A0A954R341-F1
#
_cell.length_a   1.000
_cell.length_b   1.000
_cell.length_c   1.000
_cell.angle_alpha   90.00
_cell.angle_beta   90.00
_cell.angle_gamma   90.00
#
_symmetry.space_group_name_H-M   'P 1'
#
loop_
_entity.id
_entity.type
_entity.pdbx_description
1 polymer ?
#
loop_
_entity_poly.entity_id
_entity_poly.type
_entity_poly.pdbx_seq_one_letter_code
_entity_poly.pdbx_strand_id
1 'polypeptide(L)'
;MTKLISDALDGNATLPQRMELWMHITLCGMCRRFRSNALAIRRKVRETGSELIEVPGAGAERADASLSRDARKRIAAAMKKFTTPGR
;
A
#
# COMPACT_ATOMS: atom_id res chain seq x y z
N MET A 1 11.33 -10.07 -13.28
CA MET A 1 10.69 -9.89 -11.96
C MET A 1 10.70 -8.47 -11.41
N THR A 2 11.80 -7.73 -11.50
CA THR A 2 11.87 -6.34 -11.00
C THR A 2 10.79 -5.41 -11.59
N LYS A 3 10.58 -5.45 -12.91
CA LYS A 3 9.50 -4.69 -13.58
C LYS A 3 8.10 -5.06 -13.06
N LEU A 4 7.79 -6.36 -12.96
CA LEU A 4 6.52 -6.86 -12.44
C LEU A 4 6.28 -6.44 -10.99
N ILE A 5 7.33 -6.37 -10.16
CA ILE A 5 7.26 -5.86 -8.79
C ILE A 5 6.94 -4.37 -8.78
N SER A 6 7.60 -3.57 -9.64
CA SER A 6 7.29 -2.14 -9.77
C SER A 6 5.85 -1.91 -10.23
N ASP A 7 5.42 -2.59 -11.29
CA ASP A 7 4.07 -2.49 -11.85
C ASP A 7 2.99 -2.90 -10.82
N ALA A 8 3.26 -3.93 -10.02
CA ALA A 8 2.37 -4.34 -8.93
C ALA A 8 2.30 -3.32 -7.78
N LEU A 9 3.42 -2.65 -7.48
CA LEU A 9 3.46 -1.59 -6.47
C LEU A 9 2.78 -0.30 -6.94
N ASP A 10 2.75 -0.04 -8.25
CA ASP A 10 2.10 1.12 -8.86
C ASP A 10 0.61 0.89 -9.15
N GLY A 11 0.11 -0.31 -8.88
CA GLY A 11 -1.30 -0.67 -9.09
C GLY A 11 -1.64 -1.10 -10.53
N ASN A 12 -0.64 -1.10 -11.42
CA ASN A 12 -0.80 -1.41 -12.85
C ASN A 12 -0.80 -2.93 -13.14
N ALA A 13 -0.46 -3.77 -12.16
CA ALA A 13 -0.51 -5.22 -12.34
C ALA A 13 -1.94 -5.77 -12.34
N THR A 14 -2.26 -6.59 -13.34
CA THR A 14 -3.50 -7.35 -13.45
C THR A 14 -3.62 -8.42 -12.36
N LEU A 15 -4.83 -8.91 -12.08
CA LEU A 15 -5.04 -9.95 -11.05
C LEU A 15 -4.17 -11.20 -11.27
N PRO A 16 -4.04 -11.77 -12.49
CA PRO A 16 -3.16 -12.92 -12.72
C PRO A 16 -1.68 -12.61 -12.41
N GLN A 17 -1.21 -11.44 -12.81
CA GLN A 17 0.16 -10.98 -12.55
C GLN A 17 0.45 -10.83 -11.05
N ARG A 18 -0.54 -10.41 -10.27
CA ARG A 18 -0.43 -10.35 -8.80
C ARG A 18 -0.30 -11.75 -8.19
N MET A 19 -1.04 -12.73 -8.70
CA MET A 19 -0.95 -14.12 -8.23
C MET A 19 0.40 -14.75 -8.57
N GLU A 20 0.86 -14.59 -9.80
CA GLU A 20 2.19 -15.07 -10.24
C GLU A 20 3.31 -14.45 -9.39
N LEU A 21 3.24 -13.15 -9.18
CA LEU A 21 4.22 -12.44 -8.37
C LEU A 21 4.19 -12.92 -6.91
N TRP A 22 3.00 -13.16 -6.36
CA TRP A 22 2.85 -13.67 -5.00
C TRP A 22 3.50 -15.04 -4.86
N MET A 23 3.24 -15.97 -5.80
CA MET A 23 3.89 -17.29 -5.83
C MET A 23 5.41 -17.19 -5.96
N HIS A 24 5.92 -16.28 -6.78
CA HIS A 24 7.36 -16.13 -6.92
C HIS A 24 8.02 -15.58 -5.65
N ILE A 25 7.40 -14.61 -4.98
CA ILE A 25 7.94 -14.01 -3.75
C ILE A 25 7.96 -15.00 -2.60
N THR A 26 6.98 -15.92 -2.52
CA THR A 26 6.97 -16.95 -1.48
C THR A 26 8.10 -17.95 -1.67
N LEU A 27 8.47 -18.25 -2.92
CA LEU A 27 9.53 -19.20 -3.26
C LEU A 27 10.93 -18.58 -3.35
N CYS A 28 11.04 -17.27 -3.61
CA CYS A 28 12.32 -16.58 -3.81
C CYS A 28 12.62 -15.56 -2.69
N GLY A 29 13.55 -15.93 -1.80
CA GLY A 29 13.97 -15.08 -0.68
C GLY A 29 14.60 -13.73 -1.11
N MET A 30 15.28 -13.70 -2.27
CA MET A 30 15.84 -12.47 -2.82
C MET A 30 14.73 -11.48 -3.23
N CYS A 31 13.71 -11.95 -3.94
CA CYS A 31 12.58 -11.13 -4.36
C CYS A 31 11.73 -10.67 -3.17
N ARG A 32 11.63 -11.49 -2.12
CA ARG A 32 11.02 -11.09 -0.85
C ARG A 32 11.75 -9.92 -0.19
N ARG A 33 13.09 -9.99 -0.11
CA ARG A 33 13.92 -8.90 0.44
C ARG A 33 13.84 -7.63 -0.41
N PHE A 34 13.93 -7.78 -1.73
CA PHE A 34 13.80 -6.66 -2.67
C PHE A 34 12.47 -5.93 -2.51
N ARG A 35 11.34 -6.66 -2.43
CA ARG A 35 10.02 -6.07 -2.19
C ARG A 35 9.95 -5.33 -0.85
N SER A 36 10.55 -5.89 0.20
CA SER A 36 10.60 -5.23 1.52
C SER A 36 11.35 -3.89 1.44
N ASN A 37 12.51 -3.87 0.79
CA ASN A 37 13.31 -2.66 0.61
C ASN A 37 12.57 -1.61 -0.22
N ALA A 38 11.93 -2.02 -1.33
CA ALA A 38 11.14 -1.12 -2.16
C ALA A 38 9.98 -0.47 -1.37
N LEU A 39 9.30 -1.24 -0.51
CA LEU A 39 8.24 -0.71 0.37
C LEU A 39 8.78 0.22 1.47
N ALA A 40 9.97 -0.06 2.01
CA ALA A 40 10.62 0.81 2.98
C ALA A 40 11.01 2.15 2.36
N ILE A 41 11.58 2.14 1.15
CA ILE A 41 11.92 3.35 0.40
C ILE A 41 10.66 4.16 0.12
N ARG A 42 9.58 3.53 -0.39
CA ARG A 42 8.31 4.24 -0.65
C ARG A 42 7.69 4.86 0.60
N ARG A 43 7.79 4.18 1.75
CA ARG A 43 7.34 4.75 3.04
C ARG A 43 8.15 5.98 3.42
N LYS A 44 9.48 5.89 3.38
CA LYS A 44 10.36 7.03 3.64
C LYS A 44 10.11 8.18 2.67
N VAL A 45 9.93 7.90 1.38
CA VAL A 45 9.59 8.91 0.38
C VAL A 45 8.22 9.54 0.65
N ARG A 46 7.24 8.82 1.20
CA ARG A 46 5.96 9.42 1.61
C ARG A 46 6.08 10.27 2.88
N GLU A 47 6.88 9.81 3.84
CA GLU A 47 7.14 10.53 5.08
C GLU A 47 7.91 11.83 4.81
N THR A 48 8.93 11.79 3.94
CA THR A 48 9.76 12.93 3.57
C THR A 48 9.15 13.78 2.44
N GLY A 49 8.41 13.17 1.51
CA GLY A 49 7.76 13.83 0.37
C GLY A 49 6.46 14.54 0.72
N SER A 50 5.96 14.43 1.96
CA SER A 50 5.02 15.41 2.51
C SER A 50 5.67 16.79 2.67
N GLU A 51 7.00 16.88 2.63
CA GLU A 51 7.79 18.11 2.79
C GLU A 51 8.54 18.52 1.50
N LEU A 52 8.71 17.59 0.54
CA LEU A 52 9.51 17.82 -0.66
C LEU A 52 8.72 17.49 -1.95
N ILE A 53 8.34 18.59 -2.62
CA ILE A 53 8.11 18.74 -4.07
C ILE A 53 6.72 18.31 -4.57
N GLU A 54 5.84 19.30 -4.70
CA GLU A 54 4.71 19.29 -5.63
C GLU A 54 5.24 19.08 -7.06
N VAL A 55 5.11 17.86 -7.59
CA VAL A 55 5.30 17.61 -9.02
C VAL A 55 4.00 18.03 -9.72
N PRO A 56 3.99 19.08 -10.57
CA PRO A 56 2.77 19.51 -11.24
C PRO A 56 2.36 18.44 -12.24
N GLY A 57 1.22 17.78 -12.00
CA GLY A 57 0.64 16.77 -12.88
C GLY A 57 0.57 15.35 -12.31
N ALA A 58 1.17 15.06 -11.16
CA ALA A 58 0.99 13.79 -10.47
C ALA A 58 -0.20 13.84 -9.51
N GLY A 59 -1.42 13.97 -10.06
CA GLY A 59 -2.67 13.75 -9.35
C GLY A 59 -2.85 14.57 -8.07
N ALA A 60 -3.39 15.77 -8.23
CA ALA A 60 -4.11 16.46 -7.16
C ALA A 60 -5.05 15.47 -6.44
N GLU A 61 -5.12 15.56 -5.10
CA GLU A 61 -5.78 14.65 -4.16
C GLU A 61 -4.95 13.50 -3.58
N ARG A 62 -3.81 13.83 -2.98
CA ARG A 62 -3.43 13.16 -1.73
C ARG A 62 -3.15 14.20 -0.67
N ALA A 63 -4.18 14.99 -0.39
CA ALA A 63 -4.28 15.65 0.90
C ALA A 63 -3.98 14.61 1.98
N ASP A 64 -3.20 15.01 2.96
CA ASP A 64 -3.10 14.37 4.26
C ASP A 64 -4.53 14.20 4.80
N ALA A 65 -5.19 13.12 4.37
CA ALA A 65 -6.60 12.91 4.59
C ALA A 65 -6.74 12.30 5.98
N SER A 66 -6.49 13.14 6.98
CA SER A 66 -6.99 12.91 8.33
C SER A 66 -8.47 12.57 8.19
N LEU A 67 -8.80 11.30 8.44
CA LEU A 67 -10.15 10.80 8.29
C LEU A 67 -11.12 11.73 9.02
N SER A 68 -12.22 12.10 8.35
CA SER A 68 -13.28 12.88 8.98
C SER A 68 -13.76 12.17 10.25
N ARG A 69 -14.21 12.93 11.26
CA ARG A 69 -14.68 12.34 12.52
C ARG A 69 -15.77 11.31 12.29
N ASP A 70 -16.61 11.51 11.27
CA ASP A 70 -17.65 10.57 10.87
C ASP A 70 -17.09 9.28 10.27
N ALA A 71 -16.11 9.38 9.36
CA ALA A 71 -15.43 8.22 8.80
C ALA A 71 -14.76 7.36 9.88
N ARG A 72 -14.12 8.01 10.87
CA ARG A 72 -13.53 7.31 12.03
C ARG A 72 -14.58 6.56 12.85
N LYS A 73 -15.73 7.16 13.11
CA LYS A 73 -16.85 6.51 13.84
C LYS A 73 -17.37 5.28 13.11
N ARG A 74 -17.55 5.37 11.79
CA ARG A 74 -18.02 4.25 10.95
C ARG A 74 -17.03 3.09 10.95
N ILE A 75 -15.74 3.37 10.82
CA ILE A 75 -14.67 2.35 10.89
C ILE A 75 -14.64 1.70 12.27
N ALA A 76 -14.69 2.48 13.35
CA ALA A 76 -14.71 1.97 14.72
C ALA A 76 -15.93 1.08 15.01
N ALA A 77 -17.11 1.48 14.53
CA ALA A 77 -18.34 0.69 14.66
C ALA A 77 -18.26 -0.63 13.89
N ALA A 78 -17.66 -0.63 12.69
CA ALA A 78 -17.43 -1.84 11.91
C ALA A 78 -16.46 -2.79 12.61
N MET A 79 -15.34 -2.28 13.15
CA MET A 79 -14.35 -3.09 13.87
C MET A 79 -14.94 -3.78 15.11
N LYS A 80 -15.80 -3.08 15.88
CA LYS A 80 -16.49 -3.67 17.04
C LYS A 80 -17.33 -4.90 16.70
N LYS A 81 -17.91 -4.97 15.49
CA LYS A 81 -18.71 -6.13 15.03
C LYS A 81 -17.86 -7.38 14.84
N PHE A 82 -16.55 -7.24 14.60
CA PHE A 82 -15.63 -8.36 14.39
C PHE A 82 -14.86 -8.76 15.67
N THR A 83 -14.83 -7.91 16.68
CA THR A 83 -14.16 -8.18 17.96
C THR A 83 -15.08 -8.72 19.05
N THR A 84 -16.38 -8.81 18.83
CA THR A 84 -17.27 -9.57 19.72
C THR A 84 -17.03 -11.06 19.44
N PRO A 85 -16.35 -11.81 20.32
CA PRO A 85 -16.30 -13.25 20.17
C PRO A 85 -17.73 -13.76 20.29
N GLY A 86 -18.15 -14.58 19.34
CA GLY A 86 -19.41 -15.28 19.44
C GLY A 86 -19.39 -16.19 20.67
N ARG A 87 -20.34 -15.90 21.57
CA ARG A 87 -20.90 -16.73 22.64
C ARG A 87 -20.07 -16.89 23.92
#